data_AF-A0A7T5VEU6-F1
#
_entry.id   AF-A0A7T5VEU6-F1
#
_cell.length_a   1.000
_cell.length_b   1.000
_cell.length_c   1.000
_cell.angle_alpha   90.00
_cell.angle_beta   90.00
_cell.angle_gamma   90.00
#
_symmetry.space_group_name_H-M   'P 1'
#
loop_
_entity.id
_entity.type
_entity.pdbx_description
1 polymer ?
#
loop_
_entity_poly.entity_id
_entity_poly.type
_entity_poly.pdbx_seq_one_letter_code
_entity_poly.pdbx_strand_id
1 'polypeptide(L)'
;MNQQLVVQEIHSTAAANHRLLLDRIGKAGFDEAGREFVVRAFAGGVFWAACSAQECMELAIVAQQHGLFAEALTVFQWLNQQQPQFARGWQAHIELLDTLGRSSEAAQAKAQAQRFVPVDTVASWQSGGTTVPAQTEADRFLDPFIALRRQEEDLQTYMTLFRGREEAFARQWADRNEEKQGYVPVQRQLLPEDVWDHIQGRKTYGIYLLTRPSRVWIGVIDVDLVPQLRDRQTVLARKADIRRESVYLYTRLLEKATHAGLTCIPEISGGKGYHFWFPLAGSIPAADMRRALNALIGNLAADLRCFALEIFPKQDHLTGRGYGNLVKLPLGIHRGTGRKSSFVGPGGQTVAEQLSWLRTQQPAAPEHMLQLAREQQNAKVMVHPRQAAWAAEYPELAELELHCPLLGQLMAMARAGKALSIREEKVLFATIGHLERGRLLLHSLFAKMPEYNRPLLDYKISKIRGTPLGCKRIHKILDQPDAHDLPCRFDQGGYPHPLLHLKRYAQPSAKQEKVINLQDALLSLKTAIVQIERFL
;
A
#
# COMPACT_ATOMS: atom_id res chain seq x y z
N MET A 1 4.41 -59.89 31.66
CA MET A 1 3.39 -58.82 31.48
C MET A 1 3.93 -57.39 31.62
N ASN A 2 5.08 -57.13 32.24
CA ASN A 2 5.59 -55.74 32.42
C ASN A 2 6.49 -55.17 31.29
N GLN A 3 7.04 -55.99 30.39
CA GLN A 3 7.86 -55.45 29.27
C GLN A 3 7.02 -54.92 28.10
N GLN A 4 5.82 -55.46 27.87
CA GLN A 4 4.91 -54.95 26.82
C GLN A 4 4.27 -53.60 27.18
N LEU A 5 4.01 -53.35 28.47
CA LEU A 5 3.44 -52.08 28.94
C LEU A 5 4.45 -50.92 28.87
N VAL A 6 5.72 -51.16 29.20
CA VAL A 6 6.79 -50.15 29.11
C VAL A 6 7.13 -49.80 27.66
N VAL A 7 7.10 -50.78 26.74
CA VAL A 7 7.29 -50.52 25.30
C VAL A 7 6.09 -49.77 24.70
N GLN A 8 4.87 -50.02 25.18
CA GLN A 8 3.69 -49.25 24.77
C GLN A 8 3.70 -47.81 25.31
N GLU A 9 4.18 -47.55 26.53
CA GLU A 9 4.32 -46.20 27.07
C GLU A 9 5.44 -45.39 26.39
N ILE A 10 6.57 -46.01 26.04
CA ILE A 10 7.66 -45.34 25.32
C ILE A 10 7.25 -45.02 23.87
N HIS A 11 6.52 -45.92 23.20
CA HIS A 11 5.96 -45.63 21.89
C HIS A 11 4.85 -44.58 21.93
N SER A 12 4.03 -44.52 23.00
CA SER A 12 2.98 -43.50 23.13
C SER A 12 3.54 -42.10 23.42
N THR A 13 4.63 -41.98 24.18
CA THR A 13 5.29 -40.69 24.47
C THR A 13 6.09 -40.16 23.28
N ALA A 14 6.80 -41.03 22.54
CA ALA A 14 7.41 -40.65 21.25
C ALA A 14 6.35 -40.28 20.20
N ALA A 15 5.19 -40.96 20.24
CA ALA A 15 4.05 -40.64 19.39
C ALA A 15 3.43 -39.27 19.73
N ALA A 16 3.24 -38.98 21.01
CA ALA A 16 2.70 -37.70 21.46
C ALA A 16 3.65 -36.52 21.16
N ASN A 17 4.97 -36.73 21.26
CA ASN A 17 5.97 -35.69 21.01
C ASN A 17 6.10 -35.31 19.52
N HIS A 18 5.98 -36.26 18.58
CA HIS A 18 6.03 -35.91 17.14
C HIS A 18 4.77 -35.13 16.71
N ARG A 19 3.60 -35.51 17.22
CA ARG A 19 2.35 -34.84 16.85
C ARG A 19 2.29 -33.42 17.38
N LEU A 20 2.83 -33.20 18.58
CA LEU A 20 3.03 -31.85 19.12
C LEU A 20 4.02 -31.02 18.29
N LEU A 21 5.11 -31.64 17.81
CA LEU A 21 6.06 -30.97 16.93
C LEU A 21 5.43 -30.58 15.59
N LEU A 22 4.66 -31.47 14.96
CA LEU A 22 3.91 -31.19 13.72
C LEU A 22 2.90 -30.06 13.90
N ASP A 23 2.12 -30.07 14.97
CA ASP A 23 1.15 -29.01 15.27
C ASP A 23 1.85 -27.65 15.47
N ARG A 24 3.00 -27.65 16.16
CA ARG A 24 3.80 -26.44 16.34
C ARG A 24 4.43 -25.94 15.05
N ILE A 25 4.89 -26.83 14.17
CA ILE A 25 5.42 -26.48 12.85
C ILE A 25 4.29 -25.88 11.99
N GLY A 26 3.12 -26.53 11.95
CA GLY A 26 1.96 -26.06 11.18
C GLY A 26 1.38 -24.72 11.68
N LYS A 27 1.56 -24.38 12.96
CA LYS A 27 1.14 -23.10 13.56
C LYS A 27 2.25 -22.05 13.63
N ALA A 28 3.45 -22.35 13.13
CA ALA A 28 4.55 -21.40 13.17
C ALA A 28 4.19 -20.15 12.33
N GLY A 29 4.38 -18.97 12.92
CA GLY A 29 4.13 -17.71 12.21
C GLY A 29 5.10 -17.51 11.04
N PHE A 30 4.68 -16.82 10.00
CA PHE A 30 5.56 -16.45 8.87
C PHE A 30 6.49 -15.26 9.18
N ASP A 31 6.82 -15.05 10.46
CA ASP A 31 7.78 -14.07 10.95
C ASP A 31 9.17 -14.70 11.13
N GLU A 32 10.15 -13.90 11.55
CA GLU A 32 11.53 -14.34 11.74
C GLU A 32 11.64 -15.44 12.82
N ALA A 33 10.90 -15.28 13.92
CA ALA A 33 10.89 -16.24 15.02
C ALA A 33 10.28 -17.60 14.61
N GLY A 34 9.17 -17.59 13.88
CA GLY A 34 8.54 -18.80 13.36
C GLY A 34 9.38 -19.47 12.29
N ARG A 35 9.99 -18.72 11.38
CA ARG A 35 10.94 -19.27 10.40
C ARG A 35 12.15 -19.92 11.09
N GLU A 36 12.77 -19.27 12.08
CA GLU A 36 13.88 -19.85 12.85
C GLU A 36 13.47 -21.11 13.62
N PHE A 37 12.24 -21.17 14.13
CA PHE A 37 11.70 -22.37 14.75
C PHE A 37 11.59 -23.53 13.75
N VAL A 38 11.01 -23.28 12.57
CA VAL A 38 10.86 -24.30 11.53
C VAL A 38 12.22 -24.74 11.00
N VAL A 39 13.15 -23.82 10.73
CA VAL A 39 14.53 -24.15 10.33
C VAL A 39 15.20 -25.06 11.36
N ARG A 40 15.10 -24.73 12.66
CA ARG A 40 15.66 -25.58 13.72
C ARG A 40 14.99 -26.95 13.80
N ALA A 41 13.68 -27.02 13.59
CA ALA A 41 12.96 -28.28 13.58
C ALA A 41 13.45 -29.20 12.45
N PHE A 42 13.63 -28.69 11.24
CA PHE A 42 14.18 -29.44 10.11
C PHE A 42 15.67 -29.78 10.26
N ALA A 43 16.44 -28.93 10.94
CA ALA A 43 17.83 -29.23 11.29
C ALA A 43 17.98 -30.37 12.30
N GLY A 44 16.92 -30.69 13.06
CA GLY A 44 16.90 -31.74 14.08
C GLY A 44 16.90 -33.19 13.54
N GLY A 45 16.90 -33.39 12.22
CA GLY A 45 16.97 -34.70 11.57
C GLY A 45 15.66 -35.18 10.94
N VAL A 46 15.60 -36.45 10.54
CA VAL A 46 14.52 -37.10 9.75
C VAL A 46 13.31 -37.45 10.64
N PHE A 47 12.78 -36.50 11.41
CA PHE A 47 11.63 -36.77 12.29
C PHE A 47 10.36 -37.14 11.51
N TRP A 48 10.29 -36.75 10.24
CA TRP A 48 9.24 -37.17 9.31
C TRP A 48 9.22 -38.68 9.03
N ALA A 49 10.25 -39.42 9.47
CA ALA A 49 10.23 -40.88 9.37
C ALA A 49 9.12 -41.56 10.18
N ALA A 50 8.64 -40.89 11.23
CA ALA A 50 7.52 -41.34 12.05
C ALA A 50 6.15 -40.82 11.54
N CYS A 51 6.13 -40.02 10.48
CA CYS A 51 4.91 -39.41 9.94
C CYS A 51 4.23 -40.31 8.90
N SER A 52 2.91 -40.22 8.82
CA SER A 52 2.14 -40.79 7.72
C SER A 52 2.45 -40.05 6.39
N ALA A 53 2.08 -40.66 5.26
CA ALA A 53 2.25 -40.02 3.96
C ALA A 53 1.58 -38.65 3.87
N GLN A 54 0.40 -38.49 4.47
CA GLN A 54 -0.34 -37.24 4.50
C GLN A 54 0.37 -36.18 5.37
N GLU A 55 0.91 -36.56 6.52
CA GLU A 55 1.68 -35.65 7.39
C GLU A 55 3.00 -35.23 6.73
N CYS A 56 3.67 -36.12 5.98
CA CYS A 56 4.83 -35.76 5.17
C CYS A 56 4.49 -34.74 4.08
N MET A 57 3.32 -34.85 3.45
CA MET A 57 2.84 -33.85 2.46
C MET A 57 2.64 -32.49 3.11
N GLU A 58 1.94 -32.45 4.24
CA GLU A 58 1.68 -31.21 5.00
C GLU A 58 2.99 -30.57 5.45
N LEU A 59 3.92 -31.38 5.95
CA LEU A 59 5.23 -30.91 6.37
C LEU A 59 6.04 -30.32 5.21
N ALA A 60 6.04 -30.96 4.05
CA ALA A 60 6.71 -30.44 2.86
C ALA A 60 6.06 -29.15 2.33
N ILE A 61 4.73 -28.98 2.48
CA ILE A 61 4.03 -27.73 2.15
C ILE A 61 4.43 -26.61 3.11
N VAL A 62 4.46 -26.88 4.42
CA VAL A 62 4.88 -25.89 5.42
C VAL A 62 6.34 -25.47 5.17
N ALA A 63 7.24 -26.42 4.87
CA ALA A 63 8.61 -26.12 4.48
C ALA A 63 8.68 -25.14 3.30
N GLN A 64 7.90 -25.39 2.24
CA GLN A 64 7.81 -24.48 1.08
C GLN A 64 7.32 -23.08 1.46
N GLN A 65 6.31 -22.98 2.32
CA GLN A 65 5.77 -21.69 2.79
C GLN A 65 6.81 -20.87 3.57
N HIS A 66 7.74 -21.53 4.27
CA HIS A 66 8.87 -20.90 4.96
C HIS A 66 10.14 -20.74 4.07
N GLY A 67 10.06 -21.10 2.78
CA GLY A 67 11.16 -20.99 1.81
C GLY A 67 12.22 -22.08 1.93
N LEU A 68 11.93 -23.19 2.62
CA LEU A 68 12.81 -24.34 2.86
C LEU A 68 12.60 -25.40 1.76
N PHE A 69 12.92 -25.02 0.52
CA PHE A 69 12.66 -25.86 -0.66
C PHE A 69 13.53 -27.11 -0.72
N ALA A 70 14.77 -27.05 -0.22
CA ALA A 70 15.68 -28.20 -0.21
C ALA A 70 15.19 -29.26 0.79
N GLU A 71 14.71 -28.82 1.94
CA GLU A 71 14.12 -29.64 2.98
C GLU A 71 12.81 -30.27 2.49
N ALA A 72 11.95 -29.49 1.82
CA ALA A 72 10.72 -30.02 1.20
C ALA A 72 11.01 -31.12 0.17
N LEU A 73 12.00 -30.91 -0.71
CA LEU A 73 12.45 -31.93 -1.66
C LEU A 73 13.00 -33.18 -0.96
N THR A 74 13.71 -33.00 0.17
CA THR A 74 14.22 -34.11 0.97
C THR A 74 13.09 -34.94 1.58
N VAL A 75 12.04 -34.28 2.09
CA VAL A 75 10.84 -34.96 2.59
C VAL A 75 10.13 -35.72 1.48
N PHE A 76 9.95 -35.11 0.29
CA PHE A 76 9.33 -35.79 -0.85
C PHE A 76 10.16 -36.96 -1.37
N GLN A 77 11.48 -36.82 -1.44
CA GLN A 77 12.38 -37.91 -1.82
C GLN A 77 12.26 -39.07 -0.84
N TRP A 78 12.25 -38.80 0.46
CA TRP A 78 12.05 -39.82 1.48
C TRP A 78 10.68 -40.50 1.36
N LEU A 79 9.61 -39.70 1.22
CA LEU A 79 8.25 -40.20 1.06
C LEU A 79 8.12 -41.14 -0.14
N ASN A 80 8.68 -40.75 -1.29
CA ASN A 80 8.62 -41.53 -2.52
C ASN A 80 9.45 -42.81 -2.45
N GLN A 81 10.52 -42.84 -1.63
CA GLN A 81 11.29 -44.05 -1.37
C GLN A 81 10.54 -45.03 -0.46
N GLN A 82 9.85 -44.53 0.57
CA GLN A 82 9.16 -45.38 1.54
C GLN A 82 7.78 -45.83 1.10
N GLN A 83 7.06 -44.99 0.36
CA GLN A 83 5.71 -45.26 -0.14
C GLN A 83 5.61 -44.96 -1.64
N PRO A 84 6.31 -45.71 -2.49
CA PRO A 84 6.40 -45.41 -3.92
C PRO A 84 5.04 -45.52 -4.66
N GLN A 85 4.06 -46.23 -4.11
CA GLN A 85 2.69 -46.30 -4.63
C GLN A 85 1.86 -45.03 -4.35
N PHE A 86 2.33 -44.13 -3.47
CA PHE A 86 1.62 -42.91 -3.12
C PHE A 86 1.81 -41.84 -4.21
N ALA A 87 0.96 -41.91 -5.23
CA ALA A 87 0.95 -41.04 -6.41
C ALA A 87 1.10 -39.53 -6.12
N ARG A 88 0.41 -39.01 -5.10
CA ARG A 88 0.45 -37.57 -4.77
C ARG A 88 1.83 -37.09 -4.31
N GLY A 89 2.63 -37.96 -3.69
CA GLY A 89 4.00 -37.64 -3.29
C GLY A 89 4.91 -37.41 -4.50
N TRP A 90 4.82 -38.28 -5.50
CA TRP A 90 5.54 -38.12 -6.77
C TRP A 90 5.10 -36.86 -7.52
N GLN A 91 3.79 -36.65 -7.63
CA GLN A 91 3.24 -35.48 -8.29
C GLN A 91 3.76 -34.17 -7.67
N ALA A 92 3.63 -34.01 -6.34
CA ALA A 92 4.08 -32.80 -5.65
C ALA A 92 5.61 -32.60 -5.70
N HIS A 93 6.38 -33.69 -5.69
CA HIS A 93 7.83 -33.63 -5.89
C HIS A 93 8.21 -33.08 -7.27
N ILE A 94 7.57 -33.60 -8.32
CA ILE A 94 7.79 -33.17 -9.71
C ILE A 94 7.37 -31.71 -9.87
N GLU A 95 6.19 -31.33 -9.39
CA GLU A 95 5.69 -29.95 -9.42
C GLU A 95 6.64 -28.95 -8.73
N LEU A 96 7.21 -29.33 -7.58
CA LEU A 96 8.19 -28.49 -6.88
C LEU A 96 9.50 -28.37 -7.66
N LEU A 97 10.03 -29.47 -8.22
CA LEU A 97 11.25 -29.44 -9.05
C LEU A 97 11.07 -28.54 -10.28
N ASP A 98 9.92 -28.61 -10.93
CA ASP A 98 9.61 -27.77 -12.08
C ASP A 98 9.43 -26.30 -11.71
N THR A 99 8.79 -26.01 -10.58
CA THR A 99 8.70 -24.64 -10.04
C THR A 99 10.08 -24.04 -9.76
N LEU A 100 11.05 -24.88 -9.36
CA LEU A 100 12.44 -24.50 -9.13
C LEU A 100 13.30 -24.49 -10.41
N GLY A 101 12.72 -24.80 -11.58
CA GLY A 101 13.44 -24.87 -12.86
C GLY A 101 14.41 -26.05 -12.99
N ARG A 102 14.26 -27.09 -12.16
CA ARG A 102 15.12 -28.30 -12.13
C ARG A 102 14.57 -29.39 -13.05
N SER A 103 14.35 -29.05 -14.32
CA SER A 103 13.63 -29.90 -15.29
C SER A 103 14.27 -31.26 -15.54
N SER A 104 15.61 -31.37 -15.44
CA SER A 104 16.31 -32.65 -15.57
C SER A 104 15.96 -33.61 -14.42
N GLU A 105 15.86 -33.09 -13.20
CA GLU A 105 15.52 -33.88 -12.01
C GLU A 105 14.03 -34.19 -11.97
N ALA A 106 13.17 -33.27 -12.42
CA ALA A 106 11.74 -33.53 -12.59
C ALA A 106 11.49 -34.68 -13.58
N ALA A 107 12.21 -34.69 -14.71
CA ALA A 107 12.13 -35.79 -15.68
C ALA A 107 12.61 -37.13 -15.08
N GLN A 108 13.68 -37.12 -14.27
CA GLN A 108 14.15 -38.31 -13.56
C GLN A 108 13.13 -38.81 -12.54
N ALA A 109 12.55 -37.92 -11.72
CA ALA A 109 11.51 -38.26 -10.76
C ALA A 109 10.26 -38.81 -11.45
N LYS A 110 9.88 -38.25 -12.61
CA LYS A 110 8.77 -38.74 -13.44
C LYS A 110 9.04 -40.16 -13.99
N ALA A 111 10.24 -40.41 -14.50
CA ALA A 111 10.64 -41.74 -14.97
C ALA A 111 10.70 -42.78 -13.84
N GLN A 112 11.09 -42.37 -12.62
CA GLN A 112 11.06 -43.23 -11.45
C GLN A 112 9.62 -43.54 -11.01
N ALA A 113 8.73 -42.54 -11.01
CA ALA A 113 7.33 -42.72 -10.63
C ALA A 113 6.58 -43.71 -11.52
N GLN A 114 6.88 -43.76 -12.83
CA GLN A 114 6.28 -44.70 -13.79
C GLN A 114 6.52 -46.18 -13.44
N ARG A 115 7.51 -46.49 -12.58
CA ARG A 115 7.76 -47.86 -12.10
C ARG A 115 6.74 -48.32 -11.05
N PHE A 116 6.04 -47.39 -10.42
CA PHE A 116 5.20 -47.66 -9.24
C PHE A 116 3.78 -47.12 -9.37
N VAL A 117 3.55 -46.17 -10.27
CA VAL A 117 2.25 -45.53 -10.53
C VAL A 117 1.89 -45.73 -12.00
N PRO A 118 0.60 -45.99 -12.34
CA PRO A 118 0.19 -46.21 -13.73
C PRO A 118 0.68 -45.11 -14.67
N VAL A 119 1.18 -45.52 -15.83
CA VAL A 119 1.81 -44.62 -16.81
C VAL A 119 0.89 -43.49 -17.24
N ASP A 120 -0.41 -43.75 -17.39
CA ASP A 120 -1.42 -42.75 -17.73
C ASP A 120 -1.57 -41.68 -16.65
N THR A 121 -1.53 -42.09 -15.37
CA THR A 121 -1.56 -41.18 -14.22
C THR A 121 -0.30 -40.31 -14.20
N VAL A 122 0.88 -40.89 -14.41
CA VAL A 122 2.14 -40.14 -14.42
C VAL A 122 2.23 -39.22 -15.66
N ALA A 123 1.68 -39.64 -16.79
CA ALA A 123 1.60 -38.82 -18.00
C ALA A 123 0.76 -37.56 -17.78
N SER A 124 -0.30 -37.66 -16.95
CA SER A 124 -1.18 -36.53 -16.56
C SER A 124 -0.50 -35.47 -15.70
N TRP A 125 0.61 -35.80 -15.03
CA TRP A 125 1.38 -34.87 -14.21
C TRP A 125 2.26 -34.02 -15.13
N GLN A 126 1.72 -32.88 -15.56
CA GLN A 126 2.45 -31.86 -16.29
C GLN A 126 2.53 -30.57 -15.48
N SER A 127 3.76 -30.13 -15.33
CA SER A 127 4.22 -28.87 -14.75
C SER A 127 3.94 -27.73 -15.70
N GLY A 128 3.08 -26.79 -15.29
CA GLY A 128 3.08 -25.38 -15.71
C GLY A 128 2.95 -25.05 -17.21
N GLY A 129 2.88 -26.03 -18.09
CA GLY A 129 2.55 -25.90 -19.50
C GLY A 129 1.20 -26.55 -19.73
N THR A 130 0.25 -25.77 -20.21
CA THR A 130 -1.05 -26.25 -20.69
C THR A 130 -0.87 -27.54 -21.50
N THR A 131 -1.52 -28.63 -21.09
CA THR A 131 -1.72 -29.80 -21.95
C THR A 131 -2.52 -29.35 -23.16
N VAL A 132 -1.81 -28.98 -24.22
CA VAL A 132 -2.37 -29.02 -25.56
C VAL A 132 -2.56 -30.51 -25.87
N PRO A 133 -3.76 -30.97 -26.28
CA PRO A 133 -3.98 -32.35 -26.68
C PRO A 133 -2.94 -32.76 -27.73
N ALA A 134 -2.68 -34.06 -27.90
CA ALA A 134 -1.89 -34.53 -29.03
C ALA A 134 -2.51 -34.00 -30.32
N GLN A 135 -1.91 -32.94 -30.84
CA GLN A 135 -2.42 -32.20 -31.97
C GLN A 135 -2.35 -33.09 -33.19
N THR A 136 -3.51 -33.32 -33.80
CA THR A 136 -3.58 -33.87 -35.15
C THR A 136 -2.72 -33.00 -36.08
N GLU A 137 -2.31 -33.52 -37.24
CA GLU A 137 -1.57 -32.73 -38.25
C GLU A 137 -2.33 -31.43 -38.62
N ALA A 138 -3.66 -31.48 -38.54
CA ALA A 138 -4.54 -30.32 -38.67
C ALA A 138 -4.44 -29.34 -37.48
N ASP A 139 -4.36 -29.81 -36.24
CA ASP A 139 -4.18 -28.96 -35.05
C ASP A 139 -2.81 -28.25 -35.05
N ARG A 140 -1.74 -28.94 -35.49
CA ARG A 140 -0.40 -28.32 -35.65
C ARG A 140 -0.38 -27.25 -36.74
N PHE A 141 -1.20 -27.42 -37.78
CA PHE A 141 -1.37 -26.41 -38.82
C PHE A 141 -2.15 -25.20 -38.29
N LEU A 142 -3.14 -25.42 -37.43
CA LEU A 142 -3.95 -24.36 -36.82
C LEU A 142 -3.23 -23.61 -35.69
N ASP A 143 -2.25 -24.22 -35.05
CA ASP A 143 -1.54 -23.69 -33.90
C ASP A 143 -0.94 -22.29 -34.09
N PRO A 144 -0.22 -22.00 -35.19
CA PRO A 144 0.26 -20.66 -35.48
C PRO A 144 -0.89 -19.65 -35.62
N PHE A 145 -2.03 -20.06 -36.17
CA PHE A 145 -3.20 -19.19 -36.32
C PHE A 145 -3.92 -18.95 -34.99
N ILE A 146 -4.01 -19.97 -34.13
CA ILE A 146 -4.57 -19.86 -32.77
C ILE A 146 -3.67 -18.95 -31.93
N ALA A 147 -2.35 -19.14 -31.99
CA ALA A 147 -1.39 -18.30 -31.29
C ALA A 147 -1.43 -16.85 -31.79
N LEU A 148 -1.51 -16.63 -33.11
CA LEU A 148 -1.65 -15.30 -33.69
C LEU A 148 -2.95 -14.62 -33.25
N ARG A 149 -4.08 -15.33 -33.34
CA ARG A 149 -5.38 -14.82 -32.90
C ARG A 149 -5.38 -14.48 -31.41
N ARG A 150 -4.80 -15.35 -30.57
CA ARG A 150 -4.66 -15.10 -29.13
C ARG A 150 -3.81 -13.87 -28.86
N GLN A 151 -2.72 -13.70 -29.60
CA GLN A 151 -1.88 -12.50 -29.53
C GLN A 151 -2.67 -11.25 -29.94
N GLU A 152 -3.46 -11.32 -31.01
CA GLU A 152 -4.34 -10.22 -31.44
C GLU A 152 -5.35 -9.87 -30.33
N GLU A 153 -6.04 -10.85 -29.75
CA GLU A 153 -6.97 -10.67 -28.64
C GLU A 153 -6.29 -10.03 -27.40
N ASP A 154 -5.06 -10.44 -27.09
CA ASP A 154 -4.26 -9.87 -26.01
C ASP A 154 -3.90 -8.41 -26.27
N LEU A 155 -3.46 -8.10 -27.50
CA LEU A 155 -3.12 -6.73 -27.89
C LEU A 155 -4.35 -5.83 -27.91
N GLN A 156 -5.50 -6.33 -28.37
CA GLN A 156 -6.76 -5.56 -28.34
C GLN A 156 -7.21 -5.29 -26.91
N THR A 157 -7.12 -6.28 -26.02
CA THR A 157 -7.42 -6.10 -24.59
C THR A 157 -6.49 -5.06 -23.97
N TYR A 158 -5.19 -5.16 -24.24
CA TYR A 158 -4.21 -4.20 -23.77
C TYR A 158 -4.52 -2.79 -24.25
N MET A 159 -4.80 -2.60 -25.54
CA MET A 159 -5.11 -1.30 -26.12
C MET A 159 -6.43 -0.71 -25.61
N THR A 160 -7.39 -1.57 -25.26
CA THR A 160 -8.66 -1.16 -24.64
C THR A 160 -8.43 -0.64 -23.24
N LEU A 161 -7.64 -1.35 -22.43
CA LEU A 161 -7.36 -0.96 -21.05
C LEU A 161 -6.45 0.28 -21.03
N PHE A 162 -5.34 0.29 -21.76
CA PHE A 162 -4.36 1.38 -21.74
C PHE A 162 -4.55 2.38 -22.89
N ARG A 163 -5.81 2.82 -23.06
CA ARG A 163 -6.18 3.76 -24.12
C ARG A 163 -5.80 5.18 -23.75
N GLY A 164 -5.04 5.84 -24.63
CA GLY A 164 -4.71 7.26 -24.53
C GLY A 164 -5.42 8.11 -25.57
N ARG A 165 -4.79 9.22 -25.92
CA ARG A 165 -5.13 10.10 -27.03
C ARG A 165 -5.03 9.36 -28.37
N GLU A 166 -5.98 9.62 -29.26
CA GLU A 166 -6.20 8.80 -30.46
C GLU A 166 -5.20 9.12 -31.58
N GLU A 167 -4.84 10.38 -31.77
CA GLU A 167 -4.03 10.80 -32.90
C GLU A 167 -2.52 10.84 -32.62
N ALA A 168 -2.09 10.56 -31.39
CA ALA A 168 -0.68 10.56 -31.05
C ALA A 168 -0.35 9.75 -29.80
N PHE A 169 0.82 9.13 -29.84
CA PHE A 169 1.50 8.51 -28.69
C PHE A 169 2.95 8.99 -28.67
N ALA A 170 3.76 8.53 -27.71
CA ALA A 170 5.17 8.90 -27.64
C ALA A 170 6.09 7.69 -27.73
N ARG A 171 7.22 7.87 -28.40
CA ARG A 171 8.33 6.91 -28.42
C ARG A 171 9.48 7.44 -27.58
N GLN A 172 10.03 6.59 -26.71
CA GLN A 172 11.22 6.94 -25.97
C GLN A 172 12.46 6.86 -26.87
N TRP A 173 13.32 7.87 -26.80
CA TRP A 173 14.66 7.83 -27.36
C TRP A 173 15.69 7.91 -26.24
N ALA A 174 16.86 7.34 -26.48
CA ALA A 174 18.01 7.44 -25.59
C ALA A 174 19.25 7.65 -26.44
N ASP A 175 20.06 8.63 -26.07
CA ASP A 175 21.38 8.85 -26.60
C ASP A 175 22.40 8.27 -25.61
N ARG A 176 23.10 7.22 -26.03
CA ARG A 176 24.11 6.54 -25.18
C ARG A 176 25.39 7.37 -25.04
N ASN A 177 25.66 8.30 -25.94
CA ASN A 177 26.85 9.11 -25.92
C ASN A 177 26.68 10.33 -24.99
N GLU A 178 25.47 10.89 -24.94
CA GLU A 178 25.16 12.04 -24.08
C GLU A 178 24.49 11.68 -22.74
N GLU A 179 24.26 10.39 -22.47
CA GLU A 179 23.48 9.88 -21.31
C GLU A 179 22.08 10.55 -21.16
N LYS A 180 21.52 11.05 -22.27
CA LYS A 180 20.20 11.68 -22.30
C LYS A 180 19.15 10.70 -22.77
N GLN A 181 17.94 10.85 -22.22
CA GLN A 181 16.76 10.14 -22.68
C GLN A 181 15.57 11.08 -22.69
N GLY A 182 14.62 10.81 -23.57
CA GLY A 182 13.43 11.64 -23.69
C GLY A 182 12.34 10.92 -24.47
N TYR A 183 11.24 11.64 -24.70
CA TYR A 183 10.12 11.14 -25.49
C TYR A 183 9.87 12.07 -26.67
N VAL A 184 9.59 11.47 -27.82
CA VAL A 184 9.20 12.18 -29.05
C VAL A 184 7.78 11.76 -29.44
N PRO A 185 6.86 12.70 -29.76
CA PRO A 185 5.52 12.36 -30.21
C PRO A 185 5.57 11.68 -31.58
N VAL A 186 4.72 10.67 -31.75
CA VAL A 186 4.46 9.98 -33.00
C VAL A 186 3.02 10.32 -33.40
N GLN A 187 2.85 11.08 -34.49
CA GLN A 187 1.56 11.64 -34.92
C GLN A 187 0.75 10.67 -35.78
N ARG A 188 0.39 9.54 -35.18
CA ARG A 188 -0.57 8.58 -35.72
C ARG A 188 -1.21 7.80 -34.57
N GLN A 189 -2.24 7.02 -34.88
CA GLN A 189 -2.81 6.07 -33.95
C GLN A 189 -1.76 5.04 -33.52
N LEU A 190 -1.83 4.63 -32.25
CA LEU A 190 -1.05 3.49 -31.74
C LEU A 190 -1.60 2.21 -32.36
N LEU A 191 -0.73 1.35 -32.89
CA LEU A 191 -1.12 0.11 -33.55
C LEU A 191 -0.70 -1.12 -32.73
N PRO A 192 -1.33 -2.30 -32.93
CA PRO A 192 -0.97 -3.53 -32.21
C PRO A 192 0.51 -3.89 -32.29
N GLU A 193 1.17 -3.64 -33.42
CA GLU A 193 2.61 -3.89 -33.59
C GLU A 193 3.49 -3.00 -32.70
N ASP A 194 3.06 -1.75 -32.41
CA ASP A 194 3.78 -0.88 -31.49
C ASP A 194 3.69 -1.39 -30.06
N VAL A 195 2.50 -1.85 -29.67
CA VAL A 195 2.26 -2.46 -28.36
C VAL A 195 3.07 -3.75 -28.23
N TRP A 196 3.15 -4.56 -29.28
CA TRP A 196 3.98 -5.75 -29.27
C TRP A 196 5.48 -5.43 -29.18
N ASP A 197 5.96 -4.44 -29.93
CA ASP A 197 7.32 -3.92 -29.82
C ASP A 197 7.63 -3.42 -28.39
N HIS A 198 6.63 -2.81 -27.74
CA HIS A 198 6.71 -2.36 -26.35
C HIS A 198 6.93 -3.52 -25.37
N ILE A 199 6.03 -4.49 -25.42
CA ILE A 199 5.98 -5.63 -24.51
C ILE A 199 7.22 -6.51 -24.70
N GLN A 200 7.72 -6.64 -25.93
CA GLN A 200 8.97 -7.34 -26.23
C GLN A 200 10.22 -6.55 -25.83
N GLY A 201 10.07 -5.28 -25.41
CA GLY A 201 11.19 -4.43 -25.01
C GLY A 201 12.05 -3.91 -26.16
N ARG A 202 11.64 -4.14 -27.41
CA ARG A 202 12.33 -3.64 -28.61
C ARG A 202 12.33 -2.12 -28.61
N LYS A 203 11.18 -1.52 -28.33
CA LYS A 203 10.99 -0.07 -28.20
C LYS A 203 10.25 0.23 -26.90
N THR A 204 10.39 1.44 -26.38
CA THR A 204 9.61 1.89 -25.22
C THR A 204 8.69 3.02 -25.68
N TYR A 205 7.42 2.92 -25.31
CA TYR A 205 6.35 3.82 -25.74
C TYR A 205 5.60 4.35 -24.52
N GLY A 206 4.91 5.47 -24.70
CA GLY A 206 4.01 6.03 -23.71
C GLY A 206 2.80 6.65 -24.38
N ILE A 207 1.77 6.90 -23.59
CA ILE A 207 0.50 7.46 -24.04
C ILE A 207 0.26 8.83 -23.43
N TYR A 208 -0.29 9.73 -24.24
CA TYR A 208 -0.83 10.99 -23.75
C TYR A 208 -2.25 10.75 -23.28
N LEU A 209 -2.60 11.18 -22.06
CA LEU A 209 -3.91 10.84 -21.50
C LEU A 209 -5.04 11.73 -22.02
N LEU A 210 -4.76 13.02 -22.28
CA LEU A 210 -5.77 13.98 -22.67
C LEU A 210 -6.02 13.95 -24.18
N THR A 211 -7.28 13.69 -24.55
CA THR A 211 -7.80 13.88 -25.91
C THR A 211 -7.98 15.37 -26.23
N ARG A 212 -8.17 15.75 -27.52
CA ARG A 212 -8.41 17.16 -27.91
C ARG A 212 -9.57 17.82 -27.15
N PRO A 213 -10.71 17.15 -26.92
CA PRO A 213 -11.80 17.69 -26.10
C PRO A 213 -11.53 17.69 -24.59
N SER A 214 -10.29 17.48 -24.15
CA SER A 214 -9.90 17.38 -22.72
C SER A 214 -10.64 16.29 -21.95
N ARG A 215 -10.85 15.14 -22.61
CA ARG A 215 -11.38 13.91 -21.99
C ARG A 215 -10.29 12.86 -21.84
N VAL A 216 -10.47 11.94 -20.92
CA VAL A 216 -9.55 10.83 -20.65
C VAL A 216 -10.29 9.50 -20.62
N TRP A 217 -9.61 8.45 -21.10
CA TRP A 217 -10.08 7.05 -21.04
C TRP A 217 -9.52 6.31 -19.83
N ILE A 218 -8.45 6.83 -19.24
CA ILE A 218 -7.71 6.17 -18.16
C ILE A 218 -7.14 7.21 -17.20
N GLY A 219 -7.17 6.89 -15.91
CA GLY A 219 -6.48 7.61 -14.85
C GLY A 219 -5.28 6.82 -14.34
N VAL A 220 -4.26 7.51 -13.82
CA VAL A 220 -3.09 6.87 -13.23
C VAL A 220 -2.73 7.54 -11.91
N ILE A 221 -2.45 6.73 -10.89
CA ILE A 221 -1.74 7.18 -9.70
C ILE A 221 -0.32 6.64 -9.81
N ASP A 222 0.63 7.54 -10.00
CA ASP A 222 2.05 7.26 -10.03
C ASP A 222 2.61 7.40 -8.61
N VAL A 223 3.35 6.39 -8.17
CA VAL A 223 3.84 6.28 -6.80
C VAL A 223 5.32 6.07 -6.85
N ASP A 224 6.07 7.09 -6.47
CA ASP A 224 7.53 7.06 -6.44
C ASP A 224 8.05 7.14 -5.01
N LEU A 225 9.24 6.59 -4.78
CA LEU A 225 9.98 6.90 -3.55
C LEU A 225 10.25 8.41 -3.47
N VAL A 226 10.08 8.96 -2.26
CA VAL A 226 10.45 10.35 -1.96
C VAL A 226 11.93 10.60 -2.27
N PRO A 227 12.34 11.80 -2.71
CA PRO A 227 13.70 12.07 -3.17
C PRO A 227 14.81 11.60 -2.21
N GLN A 228 14.58 11.71 -0.90
CA GLN A 228 15.52 11.33 0.16
C GLN A 228 15.74 9.81 0.25
N LEU A 229 14.84 9.00 -0.30
CA LEU A 229 14.94 7.53 -0.32
C LEU A 229 15.26 7.00 -1.73
N ARG A 230 15.73 7.84 -2.65
CA ARG A 230 16.04 7.41 -4.03
C ARG A 230 17.46 6.89 -4.19
N ASP A 231 18.37 7.07 -3.25
CA ASP A 231 19.72 6.50 -3.34
C ASP A 231 19.72 5.01 -2.94
N ARG A 232 20.71 4.24 -3.40
CA ARG A 232 20.74 2.79 -3.18
C ARG A 232 20.97 2.42 -1.71
N GLN A 233 21.75 3.20 -0.97
CA GLN A 233 22.16 2.88 0.39
C GLN A 233 21.00 3.09 1.37
N THR A 234 20.28 4.21 1.23
CA THR A 234 19.11 4.50 2.06
C THR A 234 17.95 3.56 1.76
N VAL A 235 17.74 3.14 0.50
CA VAL A 235 16.75 2.09 0.17
C VAL A 235 17.06 0.78 0.90
N LEU A 236 18.33 0.39 0.98
CA LEU A 236 18.73 -0.83 1.70
C LEU A 236 18.53 -0.67 3.21
N ALA A 237 18.90 0.48 3.78
CA ALA A 237 18.74 0.77 5.20
C ALA A 237 17.27 0.86 5.65
N ARG A 238 16.38 1.40 4.80
CA ARG A 238 14.94 1.57 5.08
C ARG A 238 14.07 0.53 4.39
N LYS A 239 14.65 -0.57 3.91
CA LYS A 239 13.96 -1.60 3.12
C LYS A 239 12.71 -2.15 3.80
N ALA A 240 12.75 -2.36 5.11
CA ALA A 240 11.61 -2.87 5.88
C ALA A 240 10.44 -1.88 5.92
N ASP A 241 10.72 -0.58 6.12
CA ASP A 241 9.70 0.47 6.14
C ASP A 241 9.09 0.67 4.75
N ILE A 242 9.93 0.73 3.72
CA ILE A 242 9.49 0.83 2.31
C ILE A 242 8.56 -0.34 1.97
N ARG A 243 8.93 -1.57 2.35
CA ARG A 243 8.09 -2.76 2.13
C ARG A 243 6.77 -2.68 2.89
N ARG A 244 6.79 -2.25 4.14
CA ARG A 244 5.58 -2.11 4.97
C ARG A 244 4.63 -1.08 4.35
N GLU A 245 5.13 0.09 3.99
CA GLU A 245 4.34 1.14 3.34
C GLU A 245 3.88 0.72 1.94
N SER A 246 4.67 -0.01 1.16
CA SER A 246 4.24 -0.48 -0.17
C SER A 246 3.07 -1.46 -0.07
N VAL A 247 3.10 -2.38 0.90
CA VAL A 247 1.99 -3.30 1.15
C VAL A 247 0.75 -2.53 1.61
N TYR A 248 0.91 -1.60 2.56
CA TYR A 248 -0.20 -0.76 3.03
C TYR A 248 -0.83 0.06 1.90
N LEU A 249 -0.01 0.75 1.09
CA LEU A 249 -0.42 1.52 -0.08
C LEU A 249 -1.21 0.64 -1.05
N TYR A 250 -0.63 -0.50 -1.44
CA TYR A 250 -1.25 -1.44 -2.36
C TYR A 250 -2.62 -1.90 -1.86
N THR A 251 -2.68 -2.41 -0.62
CA THR A 251 -3.91 -2.95 -0.03
C THR A 251 -4.99 -1.86 0.08
N ARG A 252 -4.62 -0.65 0.54
CA ARG A 252 -5.58 0.45 0.73
C ARG A 252 -6.10 1.01 -0.59
N LEU A 253 -5.26 1.17 -1.60
CA LEU A 253 -5.70 1.62 -2.92
C LEU A 253 -6.63 0.59 -3.57
N LEU A 254 -6.30 -0.70 -3.50
CA LEU A 254 -7.16 -1.76 -4.03
C LEU A 254 -8.51 -1.81 -3.30
N GLU A 255 -8.51 -1.77 -1.97
CA GLU A 255 -9.73 -1.78 -1.16
C GLU A 255 -10.63 -0.58 -1.52
N LYS A 256 -10.06 0.63 -1.56
CA LYS A 256 -10.80 1.85 -1.92
C LYS A 256 -11.34 1.81 -3.35
N ALA A 257 -10.53 1.34 -4.30
CA ALA A 257 -10.96 1.19 -5.68
C ALA A 257 -12.10 0.18 -5.80
N THR A 258 -11.99 -0.96 -5.12
CA THR A 258 -13.00 -2.03 -5.12
C THR A 258 -14.32 -1.53 -4.52
N HIS A 259 -14.29 -0.83 -3.38
CA HIS A 259 -15.48 -0.23 -2.78
C HIS A 259 -16.13 0.83 -3.68
N ALA A 260 -15.34 1.54 -4.47
CA ALA A 260 -15.84 2.51 -5.45
C ALA A 260 -16.27 1.88 -6.79
N GLY A 261 -16.23 0.54 -6.92
CA GLY A 261 -16.56 -0.15 -8.17
C GLY A 261 -15.56 0.09 -9.31
N LEU A 262 -14.34 0.51 -8.99
CA LEU A 262 -13.29 0.83 -9.95
C LEU A 262 -12.37 -0.38 -10.17
N THR A 263 -11.99 -0.58 -11.43
CA THR A 263 -10.90 -1.47 -11.80
C THR A 263 -9.58 -0.77 -11.51
N CYS A 264 -8.75 -1.39 -10.67
CA CYS A 264 -7.41 -0.91 -10.33
C CYS A 264 -6.39 -1.95 -10.77
N ILE A 265 -5.50 -1.58 -11.68
CA ILE A 265 -4.45 -2.45 -12.23
C ILE A 265 -3.10 -1.96 -11.70
N PRO A 266 -2.50 -2.63 -10.70
CA PRO A 266 -1.20 -2.23 -10.14
C PRO A 266 -0.05 -2.78 -10.96
N GLU A 267 0.89 -1.89 -11.30
CA GLU A 267 2.10 -2.16 -12.06
C GLU A 267 3.33 -1.76 -11.26
N ILE A 268 4.33 -2.63 -11.21
CA ILE A 268 5.70 -2.27 -10.84
C ILE A 268 6.36 -1.66 -12.06
N SER A 269 6.67 -0.36 -12.04
CA SER A 269 7.11 0.42 -13.22
C SER A 269 8.46 0.00 -13.83
N GLY A 270 9.19 -0.93 -13.20
CA GLY A 270 10.59 -1.28 -13.52
C GLY A 270 11.61 -0.28 -12.93
N GLY A 271 11.15 0.84 -12.38
CA GLY A 271 11.94 1.81 -11.63
C GLY A 271 11.91 1.58 -10.12
N LYS A 272 11.82 2.67 -9.35
CA LYS A 272 11.65 2.68 -7.88
C LYS A 272 10.25 3.19 -7.50
N GLY A 273 9.23 2.68 -8.20
CA GLY A 273 7.85 3.15 -8.05
C GLY A 273 6.83 2.21 -8.69
N TYR A 274 5.56 2.53 -8.46
CA TYR A 274 4.39 1.77 -8.90
C TYR A 274 3.45 2.67 -9.68
N HIS A 275 2.76 2.13 -10.68
CA HIS A 275 1.60 2.78 -11.29
C HIS A 275 0.33 2.03 -10.90
N PHE A 276 -0.71 2.75 -10.51
CA PHE A 276 -2.06 2.20 -10.37
C PHE A 276 -2.92 2.77 -11.48
N TRP A 277 -3.35 1.90 -12.39
CA TRP A 277 -4.10 2.27 -13.58
C TRP A 277 -5.60 2.07 -13.36
N PHE A 278 -6.40 3.06 -13.80
CA PHE A 278 -7.86 3.10 -13.66
C PHE A 278 -8.53 3.26 -15.03
N PRO A 279 -8.63 2.19 -15.83
CA PRO A 279 -9.20 2.22 -17.17
C PRO A 279 -10.73 2.34 -17.13
N LEU A 280 -11.31 3.08 -18.10
CA LEU A 280 -12.75 3.31 -18.21
C LEU A 280 -13.31 2.84 -19.56
N ALA A 281 -14.52 2.29 -19.54
CA ALA A 281 -15.21 1.83 -20.74
C ALA A 281 -15.67 2.99 -21.64
N GLY A 282 -15.77 4.19 -21.07
CA GLY A 282 -16.12 5.43 -21.76
C GLY A 282 -15.30 6.62 -21.24
N SER A 283 -14.94 7.55 -22.12
CA SER A 283 -14.17 8.71 -21.71
C SER A 283 -14.96 9.65 -20.80
N ILE A 284 -14.29 10.27 -19.83
CA ILE A 284 -14.85 11.32 -18.94
C ILE A 284 -14.05 12.61 -19.05
N PRO A 285 -14.57 13.77 -18.63
CA PRO A 285 -13.77 14.99 -18.54
C PRO A 285 -12.53 14.79 -17.65
N ALA A 286 -11.37 15.32 -18.08
CA ALA A 286 -10.12 15.17 -17.34
C ALA A 286 -10.21 15.71 -15.90
N ALA A 287 -11.03 16.76 -15.71
CA ALA A 287 -11.28 17.35 -14.40
C ALA A 287 -12.02 16.40 -13.45
N ASP A 288 -13.00 15.64 -13.95
CA ASP A 288 -13.71 14.63 -13.14
C ASP A 288 -12.76 13.49 -12.75
N MET A 289 -11.94 13.00 -13.68
CA MET A 289 -10.92 11.99 -13.38
C MET A 289 -9.97 12.48 -12.29
N ARG A 290 -9.42 13.70 -12.43
CA ARG A 290 -8.47 14.23 -11.44
C ARG A 290 -9.13 14.39 -10.06
N ARG A 291 -10.39 14.84 -10.02
CA ARG A 291 -11.17 14.94 -8.77
C ARG A 291 -11.38 13.59 -8.10
N ALA A 292 -11.81 12.59 -8.88
CA ALA A 292 -12.03 11.24 -8.38
C ALA A 292 -10.73 10.59 -7.86
N LEU A 293 -9.62 10.71 -8.59
CA LEU A 293 -8.32 10.20 -8.13
C LEU A 293 -7.84 10.91 -6.86
N ASN A 294 -8.08 12.22 -6.74
CA ASN A 294 -7.81 12.95 -5.48
C ASN A 294 -8.65 12.44 -4.31
N ALA A 295 -9.92 12.12 -4.54
CA ALA A 295 -10.78 11.52 -3.52
C ALA A 295 -10.30 10.11 -3.13
N LEU A 296 -9.83 9.34 -4.11
CA LEU A 296 -9.30 8.00 -3.90
C LEU A 296 -8.03 8.03 -3.04
N ILE A 297 -7.08 8.93 -3.33
CA ILE A 297 -5.88 9.09 -2.50
C ILE A 297 -6.24 9.69 -1.13
N GLY A 298 -7.14 10.67 -1.05
CA GLY A 298 -7.60 11.28 0.20
C GLY A 298 -6.46 11.54 1.19
N ASN A 299 -6.60 11.03 2.43
CA ASN A 299 -5.57 11.13 3.47
C ASN A 299 -4.43 10.12 3.33
N LEU A 300 -4.49 9.17 2.38
CA LEU A 300 -3.45 8.15 2.20
C LEU A 300 -2.08 8.78 1.95
N ALA A 301 -2.03 9.88 1.20
CA ALA A 301 -0.78 10.60 0.96
C ALA A 301 -0.16 11.18 2.25
N ALA A 302 -0.97 11.55 3.25
CA ALA A 302 -0.49 12.08 4.53
C ALA A 302 0.01 10.97 5.48
N ASP A 303 -0.44 9.74 5.28
CA ASP A 303 -0.05 8.57 6.09
C ASP A 303 1.29 7.95 5.61
N LEU A 304 1.77 8.34 4.43
CA LEU A 304 2.97 7.80 3.81
C LEU A 304 4.18 8.68 4.07
N ARG A 305 5.33 8.06 4.34
CA ARG A 305 6.62 8.74 4.55
C ARG A 305 7.65 8.36 3.51
N CYS A 306 7.50 7.18 2.92
CA CYS A 306 8.44 6.64 1.96
C CYS A 306 8.04 6.96 0.51
N PHE A 307 6.76 7.19 0.25
CA PHE A 307 6.21 7.35 -1.10
C PHE A 307 5.53 8.70 -1.31
N ALA A 308 5.74 9.28 -2.49
CA ALA A 308 4.99 10.41 -3.01
C ALA A 308 3.99 9.90 -4.06
N LEU A 309 2.75 10.39 -4.00
CA LEU A 309 1.68 10.03 -4.92
C LEU A 309 1.44 11.21 -5.87
N GLU A 310 1.57 10.96 -7.16
CA GLU A 310 1.19 11.89 -8.22
C GLU A 310 0.01 11.32 -9.01
N ILE A 311 -0.91 12.19 -9.42
CA ILE A 311 -2.09 11.79 -10.19
C ILE A 311 -2.01 12.28 -11.63
N PHE A 312 -2.50 11.45 -12.54
CA PHE A 312 -2.60 11.76 -13.95
C PHE A 312 -4.03 11.50 -14.44
N PRO A 313 -4.66 12.45 -15.14
CA PRO A 313 -4.06 13.67 -15.73
C PRO A 313 -3.71 14.78 -14.71
N LYS A 314 -2.59 15.49 -14.90
CA LYS A 314 -2.22 16.66 -14.05
C LYS A 314 -3.04 17.92 -14.32
N GLN A 315 -3.73 17.99 -15.46
CA GLN A 315 -4.41 19.21 -15.93
C GLN A 315 -5.85 18.92 -16.36
N ASP A 316 -6.76 19.89 -16.15
CA ASP A 316 -8.18 19.79 -16.49
C ASP A 316 -8.45 19.95 -17.99
N HIS A 317 -7.61 20.76 -18.64
CA HIS A 317 -7.79 21.16 -20.03
C HIS A 317 -6.45 21.17 -20.77
N LEU A 318 -6.50 21.00 -22.09
CA LEU A 318 -5.36 21.27 -22.95
C LEU A 318 -5.21 22.78 -23.18
N THR A 319 -4.01 23.32 -22.95
CA THR A 319 -3.69 24.75 -23.11
C THR A 319 -3.23 25.14 -24.52
N GLY A 320 -3.69 24.43 -25.55
CA GLY A 320 -3.46 24.78 -26.97
C GLY A 320 -2.38 23.97 -27.68
N ARG A 321 -1.08 24.19 -27.41
CA ARG A 321 0.04 23.63 -28.22
C ARG A 321 0.81 22.48 -27.56
N GLY A 322 0.11 21.51 -26.97
CA GLY A 322 0.76 20.37 -26.33
C GLY A 322 -0.05 19.08 -26.42
N TYR A 323 0.63 17.95 -26.23
CA TYR A 323 -0.01 16.65 -26.13
C TYR A 323 -0.59 16.35 -24.74
N GLY A 324 -0.26 17.20 -23.76
CA GLY A 324 -0.55 16.98 -22.34
C GLY A 324 0.46 16.05 -21.69
N ASN A 325 0.12 15.56 -20.50
CA ASN A 325 1.02 14.70 -19.74
C ASN A 325 1.14 13.31 -20.38
N LEU A 326 2.35 12.78 -20.32
CA LEU A 326 2.73 11.49 -20.86
C LEU A 326 2.94 10.50 -19.71
N VAL A 327 2.41 9.28 -19.88
CA VAL A 327 2.72 8.15 -19.00
C VAL A 327 3.29 7.01 -19.85
N LYS A 328 4.35 6.37 -19.37
CA LYS A 328 4.94 5.20 -20.05
C LYS A 328 3.92 4.04 -20.03
N LEU A 329 3.76 3.36 -21.15
CA LEU A 329 2.92 2.16 -21.23
C LEU A 329 3.47 1.04 -20.31
N PRO A 330 2.59 0.14 -19.82
CA PRO A 330 3.00 -0.97 -18.96
C PRO A 330 3.61 -2.15 -19.72
N LEU A 331 4.29 -3.04 -19.00
CA LEU A 331 5.05 -4.20 -19.51
C LEU A 331 6.28 -3.87 -20.38
N GLY A 332 6.65 -2.60 -20.52
CA GLY A 332 7.85 -2.16 -21.22
C GLY A 332 9.12 -2.16 -20.37
N ILE A 333 10.26 -1.96 -21.04
CA ILE A 333 11.55 -1.81 -20.35
C ILE A 333 11.72 -0.37 -19.85
N HIS A 334 12.02 -0.23 -18.56
CA HIS A 334 12.50 1.02 -17.98
C HIS A 334 13.97 1.25 -18.36
N ARG A 335 14.23 2.16 -19.30
CA ARG A 335 15.57 2.33 -19.89
C ARG A 335 16.66 2.73 -18.91
N GLY A 336 16.33 3.49 -17.86
CA GLY A 336 17.32 3.89 -16.84
C GLY A 336 17.77 2.76 -15.91
N THR A 337 16.96 1.71 -15.73
CA THR A 337 17.29 0.56 -14.85
C THR A 337 17.51 -0.73 -15.62
N GLY A 338 17.12 -0.77 -16.89
CA GLY A 338 17.09 -1.98 -17.72
C GLY A 338 16.00 -2.99 -17.33
N ARG A 339 15.23 -2.74 -16.27
CA ARG A 339 14.23 -3.69 -15.77
C ARG A 339 12.93 -3.57 -16.54
N LYS A 340 12.30 -4.72 -16.79
CA LYS A 340 10.95 -4.80 -17.35
C LYS A 340 9.93 -4.45 -16.27
N SER A 341 8.89 -3.72 -16.65
CA SER A 341 7.74 -3.52 -15.76
C SER A 341 6.79 -4.71 -15.80
N SER A 342 6.05 -4.92 -14.71
CA SER A 342 5.17 -6.08 -14.56
C SER A 342 3.98 -5.74 -13.67
N PHE A 343 2.81 -6.29 -13.96
CA PHE A 343 1.67 -6.24 -13.07
C PHE A 343 1.91 -7.10 -11.84
N VAL A 344 1.32 -6.70 -10.71
CA VAL A 344 1.46 -7.41 -9.41
C VAL A 344 0.53 -8.62 -9.33
N GLY A 345 -0.62 -8.57 -9.99
CA GLY A 345 -1.64 -9.62 -9.93
C GLY A 345 -1.27 -11.01 -10.48
N PRO A 346 -0.52 -11.16 -11.58
CA PRO A 346 -0.36 -12.45 -12.27
C PRO A 346 0.41 -13.56 -11.52
N GLY A 347 1.05 -13.32 -10.38
CA GLY A 347 1.89 -14.31 -9.67
C GLY A 347 3.21 -14.67 -10.39
N GLY A 348 3.16 -14.80 -11.72
CA GLY A 348 4.30 -14.99 -12.63
C GLY A 348 4.71 -13.72 -13.39
N GLN A 349 5.87 -13.76 -14.03
CA GLN A 349 6.51 -12.60 -14.70
C GLN A 349 6.63 -12.75 -16.22
N THR A 350 6.26 -13.89 -16.80
CA THR A 350 6.36 -14.08 -18.25
C THR A 350 5.33 -13.21 -18.98
N VAL A 351 5.61 -12.88 -20.24
CA VAL A 351 4.68 -12.08 -21.06
C VAL A 351 3.32 -12.77 -21.19
N ALA A 352 3.32 -14.09 -21.39
CA ALA A 352 2.09 -14.87 -21.54
C ALA A 352 1.22 -14.85 -20.28
N GLU A 353 1.82 -15.00 -19.09
CA GLU A 353 1.11 -14.92 -17.81
C GLU A 353 0.52 -13.52 -17.58
N GLN A 354 1.31 -12.48 -17.84
CA GLN A 354 0.92 -11.09 -17.65
C GLN A 354 -0.26 -10.71 -18.56
N LEU A 355 -0.21 -11.09 -19.85
CA LEU A 355 -1.30 -10.87 -20.79
C LEU A 355 -2.52 -11.73 -20.47
N SER A 356 -2.31 -12.98 -20.03
CA SER A 356 -3.41 -13.86 -19.64
C SER A 356 -4.19 -13.32 -18.44
N TRP A 357 -3.50 -12.81 -17.44
CA TRP A 357 -4.13 -12.16 -16.32
C TRP A 357 -4.83 -10.87 -16.73
N LEU A 358 -4.22 -10.08 -17.63
CA LEU A 358 -4.80 -8.83 -18.12
C LEU A 358 -6.15 -9.05 -18.83
N ARG A 359 -6.35 -10.18 -19.52
CA ARG A 359 -7.65 -10.60 -20.09
C ARG A 359 -8.78 -10.73 -19.07
N THR A 360 -8.45 -10.97 -17.81
CA THR A 360 -9.46 -11.07 -16.74
C THR A 360 -9.90 -9.70 -16.22
N GLN A 361 -9.20 -8.64 -16.61
CA GLN A 361 -9.52 -7.27 -16.22
C GLN A 361 -10.51 -6.65 -17.20
N GLN A 362 -11.42 -5.84 -16.68
CA GLN A 362 -12.39 -5.10 -17.50
C GLN A 362 -12.32 -3.62 -17.13
N PRO A 363 -12.43 -2.70 -18.09
CA PRO A 363 -12.46 -1.28 -17.78
C PRO A 363 -13.70 -0.95 -16.95
N ALA A 364 -13.56 -0.05 -15.98
CA ALA A 364 -14.66 0.33 -15.11
C ALA A 364 -15.69 1.16 -15.87
N ALA A 365 -16.94 1.10 -15.41
CA ALA A 365 -17.99 1.93 -15.96
C ALA A 365 -17.75 3.41 -15.58
N PRO A 366 -17.87 4.38 -16.51
CA PRO A 366 -17.55 5.79 -16.27
C PRO A 366 -18.29 6.42 -15.08
N GLU A 367 -19.51 5.97 -14.83
CA GLU A 367 -20.39 6.40 -13.75
C GLU A 367 -19.76 6.23 -12.37
N HIS A 368 -18.99 5.17 -12.13
CA HIS A 368 -18.32 4.94 -10.85
C HIS A 368 -17.27 6.02 -10.57
N MET A 369 -16.49 6.40 -11.59
CA MET A 369 -15.50 7.46 -11.47
C MET A 369 -16.17 8.84 -11.33
N LEU A 370 -17.25 9.08 -12.08
CA LEU A 370 -18.04 10.32 -11.98
C LEU A 370 -18.74 10.45 -10.63
N GLN A 371 -19.22 9.35 -10.05
CA GLN A 371 -19.80 9.34 -8.71
C GLN A 371 -18.75 9.73 -7.68
N LEU A 372 -17.55 9.13 -7.72
CA LEU A 372 -16.46 9.48 -6.82
C LEU A 372 -16.04 10.96 -6.96
N ALA A 373 -16.01 11.49 -8.20
CA ALA A 373 -15.77 12.91 -8.45
C ALA A 373 -16.85 13.82 -7.85
N ARG A 374 -18.12 13.42 -7.95
CA ARG A 374 -19.26 14.14 -7.38
C ARG A 374 -19.26 14.10 -5.87
N GLU A 375 -18.93 12.96 -5.25
CA GLU A 375 -18.78 12.84 -3.81
C GLU A 375 -17.68 13.77 -3.27
N GLN A 376 -16.63 14.02 -4.05
CA GLN A 376 -15.63 15.03 -3.73
C GLN A 376 -16.13 16.48 -3.91
N GLN A 377 -16.97 16.76 -4.92
CA GLN A 377 -17.59 18.08 -5.09
C GLN A 377 -18.67 18.37 -4.03
N ASN A 378 -19.47 17.35 -3.71
CA ASN A 378 -20.48 17.34 -2.67
C ASN A 378 -19.89 17.07 -1.29
N ALA A 379 -18.57 16.88 -1.18
CA ALA A 379 -17.82 17.11 0.04
C ALA A 379 -17.80 18.61 0.38
N LYS A 380 -18.97 19.25 0.44
CA LYS A 380 -19.33 19.90 1.69
C LYS A 380 -19.06 18.86 2.76
N VAL A 381 -17.94 19.04 3.47
CA VAL A 381 -17.49 18.25 4.62
C VAL A 381 -18.69 17.47 5.17
N MET A 382 -18.85 16.20 4.76
CA MET A 382 -19.87 15.35 5.35
C MET A 382 -19.28 14.96 6.67
N VAL A 383 -19.39 15.90 7.60
CA VAL A 383 -18.88 15.77 8.94
C VAL A 383 -19.59 14.53 9.49
N HIS A 384 -18.84 13.45 9.75
CA HIS A 384 -19.38 12.23 10.36
C HIS A 384 -20.31 12.65 11.51
N PRO A 385 -21.51 12.09 11.74
CA PRO A 385 -22.49 12.65 12.70
C PRO A 385 -21.91 13.03 14.07
N ARG A 386 -20.93 12.25 14.55
CA ARG A 386 -20.10 12.56 15.74
C ARG A 386 -19.16 13.77 15.58
N GLN A 387 -18.48 13.90 14.45
CA GLN A 387 -17.69 15.08 14.11
C GLN A 387 -18.61 16.31 13.88
N ALA A 388 -19.85 16.14 13.39
CA ALA A 388 -20.81 17.22 13.16
C ALA A 388 -21.30 17.78 14.50
N ALA A 389 -21.66 16.88 15.42
CA ALA A 389 -21.97 17.23 16.81
C ALA A 389 -20.77 17.91 17.49
N TRP A 390 -19.55 17.38 17.30
CA TRP A 390 -18.33 17.98 17.85
C TRP A 390 -18.02 19.36 17.26
N ALA A 391 -18.18 19.55 15.95
CA ALA A 391 -17.97 20.84 15.30
C ALA A 391 -19.04 21.88 15.72
N ALA A 392 -20.26 21.42 16.02
CA ALA A 392 -21.30 22.27 16.61
C ALA A 392 -21.00 22.63 18.07
N GLU A 393 -20.44 21.71 18.84
CA GLU A 393 -20.09 21.91 20.26
C GLU A 393 -18.81 22.75 20.44
N TYR A 394 -17.84 22.59 19.54
CA TYR A 394 -16.51 23.23 19.57
C TYR A 394 -16.15 23.89 18.21
N PRO A 395 -16.92 24.90 17.77
CA PRO A 395 -16.73 25.53 16.46
C PRO A 395 -15.34 26.16 16.29
N GLU A 396 -14.74 26.67 17.37
CA GLU A 396 -13.41 27.27 17.36
C GLU A 396 -12.32 26.24 17.03
N LEU A 397 -12.44 25.03 17.58
CA LEU A 397 -11.49 23.95 17.30
C LEU A 397 -11.68 23.42 15.87
N ALA A 398 -12.92 23.31 15.41
CA ALA A 398 -13.21 22.88 14.05
C ALA A 398 -12.67 23.86 12.99
N GLU A 399 -12.84 25.17 13.21
CA GLU A 399 -12.32 26.20 12.31
C GLU A 399 -10.77 26.25 12.34
N LEU A 400 -10.14 26.07 13.51
CA LEU A 400 -8.68 25.96 13.61
C LEU A 400 -8.13 24.71 12.94
N GLU A 401 -8.82 23.56 13.06
CA GLU A 401 -8.41 22.31 12.41
C GLU A 401 -8.44 22.41 10.88
N LEU A 402 -9.44 23.10 10.35
CA LEU A 402 -9.63 23.27 8.91
C LEU A 402 -8.58 24.20 8.29
N HIS A 403 -8.17 25.25 9.01
CA HIS A 403 -7.33 26.31 8.44
C HIS A 403 -5.87 26.27 8.92
N CYS A 404 -5.57 25.58 10.02
CA CYS A 404 -4.21 25.43 10.55
C CYS A 404 -3.81 23.95 10.63
N PRO A 405 -3.09 23.41 9.62
CA PRO A 405 -2.69 22.00 9.58
C PRO A 405 -1.90 21.55 10.81
N LEU A 406 -1.06 22.44 11.34
CA LEU A 406 -0.21 22.15 12.49
C LEU A 406 -1.02 22.02 13.79
N LEU A 407 -1.93 22.95 14.08
CA LEU A 407 -2.84 22.78 15.22
C LEU A 407 -3.81 21.61 15.00
N GLY A 408 -4.26 21.40 13.76
CA GLY A 408 -5.08 20.25 13.38
C GLY A 408 -4.43 18.92 13.76
N GLN A 409 -3.14 18.74 13.48
CA GLN A 409 -2.38 17.56 13.87
C GLN A 409 -2.31 17.37 15.39
N LEU A 410 -1.97 18.41 16.16
CA LEU A 410 -1.88 18.33 17.62
C LEU A 410 -3.23 18.00 18.27
N MET A 411 -4.31 18.60 17.78
CA MET A 411 -5.67 18.32 18.27
C MET A 411 -6.13 16.92 17.90
N ALA A 412 -5.82 16.44 16.69
CA ALA A 412 -6.12 15.08 16.28
C ALA A 412 -5.37 14.05 17.14
N MET A 413 -4.10 14.30 17.47
CA MET A 413 -3.32 13.46 18.39
C MET A 413 -3.93 13.43 19.80
N ALA A 414 -4.29 14.59 20.35
CA ALA A 414 -4.93 14.68 21.68
C ALA A 414 -6.26 13.91 21.72
N ARG A 415 -7.12 14.07 20.71
CA ARG A 415 -8.41 13.36 20.61
C ARG A 415 -8.27 11.85 20.39
N ALA A 416 -7.19 11.41 19.75
CA ALA A 416 -6.85 10.00 19.58
C ALA A 416 -6.24 9.37 20.84
N GLY A 417 -6.09 10.13 21.94
CA GLY A 417 -5.51 9.64 23.19
C GLY A 417 -4.00 9.40 23.11
N LYS A 418 -3.31 10.01 22.13
CA LYS A 418 -1.84 9.94 22.04
C LYS A 418 -1.23 10.94 23.02
N ALA A 419 -0.13 10.56 23.67
CA ALA A 419 0.63 11.47 24.52
C ALA A 419 1.23 12.61 23.67
N LEU A 420 1.11 13.84 24.17
CA LEU A 420 1.78 15.01 23.61
C LEU A 420 3.06 15.28 24.40
N SER A 421 4.10 15.70 23.70
CA SER A 421 5.32 16.20 24.32
C SER A 421 5.06 17.54 25.04
N ILE A 422 5.95 17.89 25.97
CA ILE A 422 5.90 19.19 26.70
C ILE A 422 5.90 20.38 25.72
N ARG A 423 6.58 20.24 24.57
CA ARG A 423 6.64 21.27 23.52
C ARG A 423 5.30 21.44 22.80
N GLU A 424 4.63 20.33 22.48
CA GLU A 424 3.32 20.31 21.84
C GLU A 424 2.22 20.81 22.79
N GLU A 425 2.24 20.38 24.05
CA GLU A 425 1.35 20.92 25.10
C GLU A 425 1.49 22.44 25.20
N LYS A 426 2.73 22.94 25.23
CA LYS A 426 3.01 24.38 25.29
C LYS A 426 2.41 25.14 24.10
N VAL A 427 2.42 24.55 22.89
CA VAL A 427 1.79 25.16 21.71
C VAL A 427 0.27 25.24 21.90
N LEU A 428 -0.39 24.19 22.38
CA LEU A 428 -1.84 24.21 22.64
C LEU A 428 -2.22 25.22 23.73
N PHE A 429 -1.47 25.27 24.84
CA PHE A 429 -1.71 26.25 25.91
C PHE A 429 -1.53 27.69 25.42
N ALA A 430 -0.43 27.96 24.71
CA ALA A 430 -0.11 29.31 24.24
C ALA A 430 -0.89 29.72 22.98
N THR A 431 -1.82 28.90 22.50
CA THR A 431 -2.74 29.24 21.39
C THR A 431 -4.19 29.12 21.86
N ILE A 432 -4.73 27.91 21.97
CA ILE A 432 -6.12 27.63 22.34
C ILE A 432 -6.48 28.23 23.71
N GLY A 433 -5.52 28.29 24.64
CA GLY A 433 -5.73 28.88 25.95
C GLY A 433 -6.03 30.39 25.95
N HIS A 434 -5.78 31.10 24.84
CA HIS A 434 -6.13 32.52 24.68
C HIS A 434 -7.53 32.73 24.08
N LEU A 435 -8.26 31.67 23.75
CA LEU A 435 -9.66 31.76 23.33
C LEU A 435 -10.57 32.04 24.52
N GLU A 436 -11.71 32.68 24.28
CA GLU A 436 -12.73 32.97 25.31
C GLU A 436 -13.19 31.69 26.03
N ARG A 437 -13.42 30.61 25.26
CA ARG A 437 -13.73 29.27 25.77
C ARG A 437 -12.49 28.40 26.00
N GLY A 438 -11.28 28.97 26.01
CA GLY A 438 -10.01 28.24 26.00
C GLY A 438 -9.88 27.18 27.10
N ARG A 439 -10.38 27.46 28.32
CA ARG A 439 -10.40 26.47 29.41
C ARG A 439 -11.22 25.23 29.04
N LEU A 440 -12.46 25.42 28.58
CA LEU A 440 -13.35 24.33 28.16
C LEU A 440 -12.73 23.54 27.00
N LEU A 441 -12.18 24.24 26.01
CA LEU A 441 -11.57 23.63 24.82
C LEU A 441 -10.36 22.75 25.17
N LEU A 442 -9.48 23.23 26.05
CA LEU A 442 -8.33 22.45 26.52
C LEU A 442 -8.75 21.24 27.34
N HIS A 443 -9.75 21.34 28.22
CA HIS A 443 -10.28 20.17 28.91
C HIS A 443 -10.87 19.15 27.93
N SER A 444 -11.59 19.59 26.90
CA SER A 444 -12.15 18.71 25.87
C SER A 444 -11.05 17.95 25.09
N LEU A 445 -9.97 18.63 24.71
CA LEU A 445 -8.85 18.02 23.99
C LEU A 445 -8.06 17.02 24.85
N PHE A 446 -7.80 17.37 26.10
CA PHE A 446 -6.94 16.57 26.97
C PHE A 446 -7.69 15.43 27.69
N ALA A 447 -9.03 15.45 27.75
CA ALA A 447 -9.83 14.47 28.51
C ALA A 447 -9.58 13.00 28.16
N LYS A 448 -9.11 12.71 26.93
CA LYS A 448 -8.82 11.35 26.46
C LYS A 448 -7.35 10.94 26.57
N MET A 449 -6.49 11.83 27.05
CA MET A 449 -5.06 11.55 27.15
C MET A 449 -4.74 10.70 28.39
N PRO A 450 -3.75 9.80 28.33
CA PRO A 450 -3.37 8.93 29.45
C PRO A 450 -3.02 9.70 30.72
N GLU A 451 -2.37 10.86 30.57
CA GLU A 451 -1.89 11.72 31.66
C GLU A 451 -2.90 12.81 32.08
N TYR A 452 -4.19 12.66 31.71
CA TYR A 452 -5.19 13.68 32.01
C TYR A 452 -5.46 13.78 33.51
N ASN A 453 -5.03 14.90 34.09
CA ASN A 453 -5.34 15.27 35.46
C ASN A 453 -6.01 16.64 35.47
N ARG A 454 -7.31 16.67 35.77
CA ARG A 454 -8.13 17.90 35.73
C ARG A 454 -7.57 19.03 36.61
N PRO A 455 -7.29 18.84 37.92
CA PRO A 455 -6.64 19.87 38.75
C PRO A 455 -5.29 20.36 38.21
N LEU A 456 -4.45 19.46 37.69
CA LEU A 456 -3.16 19.83 37.13
C LEU A 456 -3.32 20.66 35.84
N LEU A 457 -4.29 20.29 35.00
CA LEU A 457 -4.60 21.02 33.78
C LEU A 457 -5.19 22.40 34.11
N ASP A 458 -6.09 22.49 35.08
CA ASP A 458 -6.63 23.75 35.59
C ASP A 458 -5.50 24.68 36.09
N TYR A 459 -4.53 24.12 36.82
CA TYR A 459 -3.34 24.85 37.24
C TYR A 459 -2.51 25.33 36.03
N LYS A 460 -2.23 24.46 35.05
CA LYS A 460 -1.50 24.84 33.82
C LYS A 460 -2.23 25.95 33.05
N ILE A 461 -3.57 25.85 32.91
CA ILE A 461 -4.41 26.86 32.27
C ILE A 461 -4.36 28.19 33.05
N SER A 462 -4.38 28.13 34.38
CA SER A 462 -4.29 29.33 35.23
C SER A 462 -2.97 30.10 35.08
N LYS A 463 -1.94 29.47 34.50
CA LYS A 463 -0.61 30.07 34.24
C LYS A 463 -0.47 30.66 32.84
N ILE A 464 -1.48 30.55 31.98
CA ILE A 464 -1.46 31.14 30.64
C ILE A 464 -1.50 32.67 30.78
N ARG A 465 -0.55 33.35 30.15
CA ARG A 465 -0.31 34.80 30.26
C ARG A 465 0.09 35.36 28.91
N GLY A 466 -0.05 36.68 28.73
CA GLY A 466 0.42 37.40 27.55
C GLY A 466 -0.45 37.19 26.31
N THR A 467 0.18 37.24 25.14
CA THR A 467 -0.48 37.14 23.84
C THR A 467 -0.26 35.77 23.19
N PRO A 468 -1.12 35.36 22.24
CA PRO A 468 -0.98 34.08 21.55
C PRO A 468 0.40 33.91 20.90
N LEU A 469 0.88 32.67 20.91
CA LEU A 469 2.16 32.30 20.31
C LEU A 469 2.14 32.50 18.79
N GLY A 470 3.11 33.26 18.26
CA GLY A 470 3.23 33.52 16.82
C GLY A 470 3.74 32.33 16.01
N CYS A 471 3.34 32.24 14.73
CA CYS A 471 3.64 31.10 13.85
C CYS A 471 5.14 30.80 13.75
N LYS A 472 6.00 31.81 13.54
CA LYS A 472 7.46 31.61 13.49
C LYS A 472 8.00 30.85 14.71
N ARG A 473 7.46 31.18 15.89
CA ARG A 473 7.88 30.57 17.17
C ARG A 473 7.30 29.18 17.35
N ILE A 474 6.07 28.94 16.87
CA ILE A 474 5.44 27.61 16.86
C ILE A 474 6.26 26.65 16.00
N HIS A 475 6.57 27.02 14.75
CA HIS A 475 7.36 26.20 13.84
C HIS A 475 8.76 25.91 14.40
N LYS A 476 9.38 26.89 15.08
CA LYS A 476 10.66 26.68 15.78
C LYS A 476 10.57 25.72 16.98
N ILE A 477 9.48 25.76 17.76
CA ILE A 477 9.30 24.87 18.92
C ILE A 477 9.09 23.41 18.48
N LEU A 478 8.55 23.22 17.27
CA LEU A 478 8.26 21.91 16.69
C LEU A 478 9.35 21.44 15.70
N ASP A 479 10.55 22.03 15.77
CA ASP A 479 11.75 21.65 14.99
C ASP A 479 11.51 21.54 13.47
N GLN A 480 10.71 22.44 12.88
CA GLN A 480 10.51 22.47 11.42
C GLN A 480 11.65 23.24 10.70
N PRO A 481 12.22 22.67 9.61
CA PRO A 481 13.46 23.17 9.00
C PRO A 481 13.33 24.53 8.28
N ASP A 482 12.13 24.93 7.85
CA ASP A 482 11.93 26.14 7.03
C ASP A 482 11.05 27.21 7.73
N ALA A 483 11.45 27.67 8.92
CA ALA A 483 10.70 28.70 9.67
C ALA A 483 10.74 30.11 9.03
N HIS A 484 11.42 30.29 7.89
CA HIS A 484 11.56 31.57 7.19
C HIS A 484 10.50 31.80 6.11
N ASP A 485 9.96 30.73 5.50
CA ASP A 485 8.87 30.82 4.52
C ASP A 485 7.62 30.14 5.12
N LEU A 486 6.84 30.91 5.87
CA LEU A 486 5.66 30.39 6.58
C LEU A 486 4.53 30.12 5.56
N PRO A 487 4.04 28.88 5.41
CA PRO A 487 2.91 28.58 4.52
C PRO A 487 1.57 29.14 5.02
N CYS A 488 1.54 29.71 6.24
CA CYS A 488 0.35 30.25 6.87
C CYS A 488 -0.08 31.57 6.22
N ARG A 489 -1.31 31.62 5.68
CA ARG A 489 -1.92 32.82 5.11
C ARG A 489 -3.04 33.32 6.02
N PHE A 490 -3.07 34.62 6.26
CA PHE A 490 -4.05 35.27 7.13
C PHE A 490 -4.70 36.43 6.40
N ASP A 491 -6.03 36.53 6.48
CA ASP A 491 -6.80 37.63 5.89
C ASP A 491 -6.84 38.86 6.81
N GLN A 492 -6.50 38.68 8.08
CA GLN A 492 -6.50 39.73 9.11
C GLN A 492 -5.09 40.29 9.32
N GLY A 493 -4.98 41.62 9.48
CA GLY A 493 -3.72 42.29 9.79
C GLY A 493 -3.27 42.08 11.24
N GLY A 494 -1.96 41.97 11.48
CA GLY A 494 -1.38 41.73 12.80
C GLY A 494 -0.11 40.87 12.73
N TYR A 495 0.46 40.52 13.89
CA TYR A 495 1.56 39.56 13.90
C TYR A 495 1.01 38.14 13.63
N PRO A 496 1.65 37.31 12.77
CA PRO A 496 1.09 36.02 12.37
C PRO A 496 0.95 35.04 13.54
N HIS A 497 -0.28 34.61 13.84
CA HIS A 497 -0.56 33.54 14.81
C HIS A 497 -1.85 32.76 14.42
N PRO A 498 -2.00 31.49 14.84
CA PRO A 498 -3.10 30.63 14.35
C PRO A 498 -4.51 31.14 14.64
N LEU A 499 -4.71 31.89 15.74
CA LEU A 499 -6.04 32.40 16.08
C LEU A 499 -6.59 33.43 15.09
N LEU A 500 -5.75 34.02 14.21
CA LEU A 500 -6.21 34.90 13.12
C LEU A 500 -7.02 34.15 12.04
N HIS A 501 -7.01 32.81 12.04
CA HIS A 501 -7.91 32.03 11.17
C HIS A 501 -9.38 32.09 11.61
N LEU A 502 -9.64 32.49 12.85
CA LEU A 502 -10.99 32.58 13.39
C LEU A 502 -11.61 33.93 13.05
N LYS A 503 -12.73 33.92 12.31
CA LYS A 503 -13.42 35.17 11.90
C LYS A 503 -13.89 36.03 13.07
N ARG A 504 -14.16 35.42 14.23
CA ARG A 504 -14.67 36.08 15.44
C ARG A 504 -13.59 36.31 16.50
N TYR A 505 -12.32 36.07 16.18
CA TYR A 505 -11.25 36.32 17.13
C TYR A 505 -10.99 37.82 17.26
N ALA A 506 -11.31 38.36 18.43
CA ALA A 506 -10.84 39.66 18.88
C ALA A 506 -9.74 39.43 19.91
N GLN A 507 -8.57 40.04 19.73
CA GLN A 507 -7.48 39.93 20.69
C GLN A 507 -7.95 40.51 22.04
N PRO A 508 -8.07 39.69 23.11
CA PRO A 508 -8.48 40.22 24.40
C PRO A 508 -7.41 41.17 24.95
N SER A 509 -7.82 42.26 25.59
CA SER A 509 -6.90 43.16 26.30
C SER A 509 -6.06 42.33 27.29
N ALA A 510 -4.74 42.52 27.28
CA ALA A 510 -3.83 41.78 28.15
C ALA A 510 -4.34 41.81 29.60
N LYS A 511 -4.73 40.65 30.15
CA LYS A 511 -5.14 40.55 31.55
C LYS A 511 -3.97 41.01 32.42
N GLN A 512 -4.14 42.17 33.06
CA GLN A 512 -3.16 42.74 33.97
C GLN A 512 -2.92 41.81 35.16
N GLU A 513 -1.71 41.88 35.70
CA GLU A 513 -1.07 40.94 36.63
C GLU A 513 -1.68 40.81 38.04
N LYS A 514 -2.85 41.39 38.35
CA LYS A 514 -3.39 41.39 39.74
C LYS A 514 -4.75 40.73 39.84
N VAL A 515 -4.97 40.01 40.95
CA VAL A 515 -6.27 39.48 41.38
C VAL A 515 -7.22 40.65 41.55
N ILE A 516 -8.27 40.75 40.72
CA ILE A 516 -9.11 41.96 40.65
C ILE A 516 -10.43 41.79 41.43
N ASN A 517 -10.83 40.57 41.81
CA ASN A 517 -12.05 40.40 42.60
C ASN A 517 -12.05 39.17 43.54
N LEU A 518 -12.96 39.23 44.51
CA LEU A 518 -13.17 38.21 45.54
C LEU A 518 -13.54 36.83 44.96
N GLN A 519 -14.15 36.81 43.77
CA GLN A 519 -14.55 35.58 43.07
C GLN A 519 -13.33 34.77 42.58
N ASP A 520 -12.32 35.42 42.03
CA ASP A 520 -11.08 34.75 41.60
C ASP A 520 -10.27 34.22 42.79
N ALA A 521 -10.29 34.93 43.92
CA ALA A 521 -9.69 34.48 45.17
C ALA A 521 -10.42 33.25 45.74
N LEU A 522 -11.76 33.26 45.73
CA LEU A 522 -12.59 32.13 46.15
C LEU A 522 -12.42 30.90 45.26
N LEU A 523 -12.26 31.08 43.95
CA LEU A 523 -12.03 29.97 43.02
C LEU A 523 -10.66 29.32 43.25
N SER A 524 -9.64 30.14 43.51
CA SER A 524 -8.29 29.66 43.84
C SER A 524 -8.27 28.92 45.18
N LEU A 525 -8.98 29.42 46.19
CA LEU A 525 -9.12 28.77 47.49
C LEU A 525 -9.86 27.42 47.38
N LYS A 526 -10.97 27.36 46.64
CA LYS A 526 -11.69 26.10 46.39
C LYS A 526 -10.81 25.07 45.67
N THR A 527 -9.98 25.53 44.74
CA THR A 527 -9.04 24.66 44.02
C THR A 527 -7.96 24.11 44.96
N ALA A 528 -7.47 24.92 45.90
CA ALA A 528 -6.50 24.49 46.91
C ALA A 528 -7.11 23.49 47.92
N ILE A 529 -8.36 23.70 48.34
CA ILE A 529 -9.08 22.76 49.25
C ILE A 529 -9.24 21.39 48.59
N VAL A 530 -9.69 21.35 47.34
CA VAL A 530 -9.82 20.09 46.56
C VAL A 530 -8.49 19.36 46.42
N GLN A 531 -7.36 20.08 46.42
CA GLN A 531 -6.03 19.46 46.37
C GLN A 531 -5.63 18.83 47.71
N ILE A 532 -5.95 19.48 48.82
CA ILE A 532 -5.66 18.99 50.17
C ILE A 532 -6.54 17.77 50.51
N GLU A 533 -7.83 17.82 50.19
CA GLU A 533 -8.78 16.71 50.41
C GLU A 533 -8.45 15.44 49.62
N ARG A 534 -7.67 15.58 48.55
CA ARG A 534 -7.24 14.46 47.71
C ARG A 534 -5.90 13.86 48.14
N PHE A 535 -5.18 14.58 49.01
CA PHE A 535 -3.88 14.21 49.55
C PHE A 535 -4.00 13.56 50.93
N LEU A 536 -5.02 13.97 51.70
CA LEU A 536 -5.61 13.18 52.79
C LEU A 536 -6.34 11.96 52.21
#